data_AF-A0A940VKM5-F1
#
_entry.id   AF-A0A940VKM5-F1
#
_cell.length_a   1.000
_cell.length_b   1.000
_cell.length_c   1.000
_cell.angle_alpha   90.00
_cell.angle_beta   90.00
_cell.angle_gamma   90.00
#
_symmetry.space_group_name_H-M   'P 1'
#
loop_
_entity.id
_entity.type
_entity.pdbx_description
1 polymer ?
#
loop_
_entity_poly.entity_id
_entity_poly.type
_entity_poly.pdbx_seq_one_letter_code
_entity_poly.pdbx_strand_id
1 'polypeptide(L)' 'METVLNKKIMLLLIDEISQSASHSRTSLQKIINTLVNSHPELLFSIEEWDQLAQETKDNIISRIKRTLVALSVA' A
#
# COMPACT_ATOMS: atom_id res chain seq x y z
N MET A 1 15.09 -7.09 -9.54
CA MET A 1 15.37 -6.14 -8.46
C MET A 1 14.35 -6.43 -7.37
N GLU A 2 14.79 -6.83 -6.19
CA GLU A 2 13.87 -7.17 -5.10
C GLU A 2 13.41 -5.88 -4.44
N THR A 3 12.13 -5.54 -4.58
CA THR A 3 11.56 -4.34 -3.97
C THR A 3 11.33 -4.62 -2.49
N VAL A 4 12.08 -3.95 -1.62
CA VAL A 4 11.91 -4.07 -0.16
C VAL A 4 10.80 -3.12 0.27
N LEU A 5 9.63 -3.67 0.58
CA LEU A 5 8.48 -2.91 1.05
C LEU A 5 8.58 -2.61 2.55
N ASN A 6 8.09 -1.44 2.95
CA ASN A 6 7.96 -1.07 4.35
C ASN A 6 6.95 -1.98 5.05
N LYS A 7 7.44 -2.89 5.90
CA LYS A 7 6.60 -3.88 6.58
C LYS A 7 5.54 -3.24 7.50
N LYS A 8 5.81 -2.08 8.12
CA LYS A 8 4.82 -1.40 8.96
C LYS A 8 3.65 -0.89 8.13
N ILE A 9 3.93 -0.27 6.99
CA ILE A 9 2.88 0.21 6.07
C ILE A 9 2.09 -0.99 5.52
N MET A 10 2.78 -2.06 5.13
CA MET A 10 2.12 -3.27 4.60
C MET A 10 1.18 -3.93 5.61
N LEU A 11 1.57 -4.00 6.89
CA LEU A 11 0.71 -4.53 7.96
C LEU A 11 -0.57 -3.71 8.14
N LEU A 12 -0.50 -2.38 7.99
CA LEU A 12 -1.67 -1.50 8.09
C LEU A 12 -2.65 -1.61 6.92
N LEU A 13 -2.23 -2.28 5.84
CA LEU A 13 -2.97 -2.39 4.58
C LEU A 13 -3.33 -3.84 4.21
N ILE A 14 -2.94 -4.83 5.04
CA ILE A 14 -3.02 -6.24 4.67
C ILE A 14 -4.45 -6.70 4.40
N ASP A 15 -5.40 -6.18 5.16
CA ASP A 15 -6.82 -6.50 5.00
C ASP A 15 -7.36 -5.91 3.70
N GLU A 16 -7.06 -4.64 3.40
CA GLU A 16 -7.48 -4.02 2.15
C GLU A 16 -6.82 -4.66 0.94
N ILE A 17 -5.53 -5.03 1.01
CA ILE A 17 -4.84 -5.74 -0.07
C ILE A 17 -5.50 -7.10 -0.31
N SER A 18 -5.80 -7.84 0.75
CA SER A 18 -6.45 -9.14 0.65
C SER A 18 -7.84 -9.00 0.03
N GLN A 19 -8.63 -8.02 0.48
CA GLN A 19 -9.93 -7.72 -0.11
C GLN A 19 -9.83 -7.35 -1.59
N SER A 20 -8.88 -6.49 -1.98
CA SER A 20 -8.70 -6.14 -3.40
C SER A 20 -8.25 -7.33 -4.24
N ALA A 21 -7.40 -8.20 -3.71
CA ALA A 21 -7.00 -9.42 -4.41
C ALA A 21 -8.15 -10.42 -4.57
N SER A 22 -9.03 -10.53 -3.57
CA SER A 22 -10.20 -11.44 -3.63
C SER A 22 -11.31 -10.94 -4.54
N HIS A 23 -11.49 -9.63 -4.67
CA HIS A 23 -12.59 -9.05 -5.46
C HIS A 23 -12.19 -8.63 -6.88
N SER A 24 -10.90 -8.42 -7.15
CA SER A 24 -10.42 -8.07 -8.49
C SER A 24 -10.06 -9.31 -9.31
N ARG A 25 -10.06 -9.17 -10.64
CA ARG A 25 -9.42 -10.15 -11.54
C ARG A 25 -7.89 -9.98 -11.63
N THR A 26 -7.32 -9.17 -10.74
CA THR A 26 -5.93 -8.73 -10.79
C THR A 26 -5.08 -9.55 -9.82
N SER A 27 -3.94 -10.06 -10.29
CA SER A 27 -3.02 -10.81 -9.43
C SER A 27 -2.45 -9.92 -8.32
N LEU A 28 -2.19 -10.51 -7.16
CA LEU A 28 -1.56 -9.81 -6.03
C LEU A 28 -0.30 -9.06 -6.46
N GLN A 29 0.56 -9.70 -7.29
CA GLN A 29 1.78 -9.06 -7.79
C GLN A 29 1.47 -7.78 -8.60
N LYS A 30 0.43 -7.80 -9.44
CA LYS A 30 0.04 -6.62 -10.21
C LYS A 30 -0.54 -5.53 -9.32
N ILE A 31 -1.30 -5.88 -8.29
CA ILE A 31 -1.78 -4.93 -7.26
C ILE A 31 -0.58 -4.26 -6.57
N ILE A 32 0.36 -5.04 -6.06
CA ILE A 32 1.56 -4.53 -5.38
C ILE A 32 2.38 -3.62 -6.30
N ASN A 33 2.58 -4.01 -7.57
CA ASN A 33 3.29 -3.16 -8.53
C ASN A 33 2.55 -1.84 -8.79
N THR A 34 1.23 -1.86 -8.93
CA THR A 34 0.43 -0.63 -9.07
C THR A 34 0.55 0.26 -7.83
N LEU A 35 0.52 -0.33 -6.64
CA LEU A 35 0.68 0.41 -5.40
C LEU A 35 2.05 1.07 -5.28
N VAL A 36 3.13 0.32 -5.52
CA VAL A 36 4.50 0.85 -5.45
C VAL A 36 4.70 2.00 -6.45
N ASN A 37 4.15 1.87 -7.67
CA ASN A 37 4.25 2.91 -8.69
C ASN A 37 3.43 4.16 -8.36
N SER A 38 2.31 4.02 -7.64
CA SER A 38 1.40 5.14 -7.33
C SER A 38 1.69 5.78 -5.97
N HIS A 39 2.31 5.02 -5.06
CA HIS A 39 2.59 5.39 -3.67
C HIS A 39 4.01 4.94 -3.30
N PRO A 40 5.05 5.67 -3.75
CA PRO A 40 6.44 5.36 -3.46
C PRO A 40 6.75 5.39 -1.95
N GLU A 41 5.87 5.98 -1.12
CA GLU A 41 5.94 5.94 0.34
C GLU A 41 5.98 4.50 0.89
N LEU A 42 5.49 3.51 0.13
CA LEU A 42 5.62 2.08 0.45
C LEU A 42 7.08 1.58 0.50
N LEU A 43 8.01 2.33 -0.08
CA LEU A 43 9.44 2.02 -0.12
C LEU A 43 10.25 2.76 0.95
N PHE A 44 9.60 3.60 1.77
CA PHE A 44 10.28 4.23 2.90
C PHE A 44 10.88 3.16 3.80
N SER A 45 12.08 3.41 4.29
CA SER A 45 12.65 2.67 5.41
C SER A 45 11.73 2.79 6.63
N ILE A 46 11.92 1.89 7.60
CA ILE A 46 11.15 1.94 8.84
C ILE A 46 11.45 3.23 9.60
N GLU A 47 12.70 3.67 9.56
CA GLU A 47 13.20 4.88 10.19
C GLU A 47 12.57 6.14 9.56
N GLU A 48 12.55 6.24 8.23
CA GLU A 48 11.88 7.33 7.53
C GLU A 48 10.38 7.38 7.86
N TRP A 49 9.72 6.22 7.87
CA TRP A 49 8.31 6.14 8.26
C TRP A 49 8.08 6.57 9.70
N ASP A 50 8.94 6.19 10.63
CA ASP A 50 8.78 6.50 12.05
C ASP A 50 8.94 7.99 12.34
N GLN A 51 9.77 8.70 11.57
CA GLN A 51 10.00 10.15 11.69
C GLN A 51 8.84 11.02 11.19
N LEU A 52 7.92 10.48 10.39
CA LEU A 52 6.77 11.25 9.92
C LEU A 52 5.80 11.60 11.08
N ALA A 53 5.13 12.74 10.97
CA ALA A 53 4.01 13.06 11.84
C ALA A 53 2.85 12.06 11.65
N GLN A 54 2.08 11.80 12.71
CA GLN A 54 0.98 10.84 12.65
C GLN A 54 -0.08 11.22 11.60
N GLU A 55 -0.41 12.51 11.49
CA GLU A 55 -1.34 13.01 10.47
C GLU A 55 -0.86 12.69 9.04
N THR A 56 0.44 12.81 8.78
CA THR A 56 1.04 12.47 7.48
C THR A 56 0.91 10.97 7.20
N LYS A 57 1.17 10.13 8.22
CA LYS A 57 1.00 8.66 8.11
C LYS A 57 -0.44 8.32 7.76
N ASP A 58 -1.40 8.89 8.47
CA ASP A 58 -2.83 8.64 8.26
C ASP A 58 -3.27 9.06 6.85
N ASN A 59 -2.78 10.20 6.35
CA ASN A 59 -3.05 10.67 5.00
C ASN A 59 -2.47 9.75 3.92
N ILE A 60 -1.26 9.24 4.11
CA ILE A 60 -0.64 8.25 3.20
C ILE A 60 -1.47 6.97 3.18
N ILE A 61 -1.77 6.39 4.35
CA ILE A 61 -2.59 5.17 4.45
C ILE A 61 -3.95 5.37 3.78
N SER A 62 -4.62 6.49 4.03
CA SER A 62 -5.91 6.83 3.41
C SER A 62 -5.86 6.90 1.88
N ARG A 63 -4.79 7.48 1.31
CA ARG A 63 -4.58 7.52 -0.15
C ARG A 63 -4.36 6.13 -0.74
N ILE A 64 -3.57 5.29 -0.06
CA ILE A 64 -3.30 3.92 -0.50
C ILE A 64 -4.58 3.09 -0.46
N LYS A 65 -5.34 3.15 0.65
CA LYS A 65 -6.62 2.43 0.79
C LYS A 65 -7.63 2.82 -0.30
N ARG A 66 -7.74 4.10 -0.65
CA ARG A 66 -8.59 4.55 -1.77
C ARG A 66 -8.19 3.93 -3.10
N THR A 67 -6.88 3.77 -3.34
CA THR A 67 -6.38 3.11 -4.55
C THR A 67 -6.73 1.63 -4.56
N LEU A 68 -6.58 0.95 -3.42
CA LEU A 68 -6.97 -0.45 -3.26
C LEU A 68 -8.46 -0.69 -3.53
N VAL A 69 -9.33 0.18 -3.02
CA VAL A 69 -10.78 0.12 -3.29
C VAL A 69 -11.08 0.35 -4.78
N ALA A 70 -10.39 1.28 -5.43
CA ALA A 70 -10.57 1.48 -6.87
C ALA A 70 -10.15 0.25 -7.69
N LEU A 71 -9.11 -0.47 -7.25
CA LEU A 71 -8.65 -1.71 -7.89
C LEU A 71 -9.57 -2.92 -7.64
N SER A 72 -10.36 -2.92 -6.57
CA SER A 72 -11.25 -4.04 -6.24
C SER A 72 -12.56 -4.03 -7.03
N VAL A 73 -12.95 -2.88 -7.57
CA VAL A 73 -14.19 -2.69 -8.34
C VAL A 73 -13.94 -2.69 -9.87
N ALA A 74 -12.67 -2.70 -10.30
CA ALA A 74 -12.24 -2.70 -11.70
C ALA A 74 -12.12 -4.12 -12.28
#